data_AF-A0AAU9LN98-F1
#
_entry.id   AF-A0AAU9LN98-F1
#
_cell.length_a   1.000
_cell.length_b   1.000
_cell.length_c   1.000
_cell.angle_alpha   90.00
_cell.angle_beta   90.00
_cell.angle_gamma   90.00
#
_symmetry.space_group_name_H-M   'P 1'
#
loop_
_entity.id
_entity.type
_entity.pdbx_description
1 polymer ?
#
loop_
_entity_poly.entity_id
_entity_poly.type
_entity_poly.pdbx_seq_one_letter_code
_entity_poly.pdbx_strand_id
1 'polypeptide(L)'
;MRVVAAIRATARKAVSSRRSSANAMTNMDVSHSFISLQHQNPRQTQVLMIRAFASVANVSQRPNFCENKHKFAWAETDIAPPSPGRGMIGRSSNVDVTKGQNPIQRWYWLWKMLGFLNKDDFLFRNSTAVLQSCMNYTAVPEYYYALKLPRSFRAQQALLMTHVWLVHRRLALEGEEGKMMQELMFDRLWEETIVRIRHQNISELTVSKHLAQVQQMCFSACMAYDKGLKNGPNVLQSAVAEHLLENETPEGLRIASIMAEHMKHELKNLEKVDAKYIMEGTIPWSSIPKTHVKASHVPKDDDNDDDVVLIGQRFGNWRSALDNRGKLYYWNLTSRYSVWDRPTGDKLC
;
A
#
# COMPACT_ATOMS: atom_id res chain seq x y z
N MET A 1 -4.45 6.69 -19.66
CA MET A 1 -5.72 5.97 -19.33
C MET A 1 -5.99 4.70 -20.15
N ARG A 2 -5.65 4.59 -21.44
CA ARG A 2 -5.99 3.37 -22.24
C ARG A 2 -5.08 2.14 -22.00
N VAL A 3 -3.86 2.32 -21.52
CA VAL A 3 -2.90 1.22 -21.30
C VAL A 3 -3.20 0.43 -20.01
N VAL A 4 -3.64 1.11 -18.95
CA VAL A 4 -3.98 0.50 -17.64
C VAL A 4 -5.24 -0.37 -17.74
N ALA A 5 -6.21 0.02 -18.57
CA ALA A 5 -7.42 -0.78 -18.82
C ALA A 5 -7.13 -2.08 -19.59
N ALA A 6 -6.16 -2.08 -20.50
CA ALA A 6 -5.80 -3.27 -21.29
C ALA A 6 -5.12 -4.36 -20.43
N ILE A 7 -4.34 -3.95 -19.41
CA ILE A 7 -3.66 -4.87 -18.48
C ILE A 7 -4.66 -5.54 -17.51
N ARG A 8 -5.76 -4.85 -17.15
CA ARG A 8 -6.85 -5.43 -16.34
C ARG A 8 -7.60 -6.56 -17.06
N ALA A 9 -7.63 -6.57 -18.40
CA ALA A 9 -8.35 -7.59 -19.18
C ALA A 9 -7.54 -8.89 -19.36
N THR A 10 -6.22 -8.81 -19.50
CA THR A 10 -5.34 -9.98 -19.67
C THR A 10 -5.18 -10.78 -18.38
N ALA A 11 -5.14 -10.12 -17.22
CA ALA A 11 -5.08 -10.79 -15.92
C ALA A 11 -6.34 -11.65 -15.63
N ARG A 12 -7.54 -11.22 -16.06
CA ARG A 12 -8.78 -11.99 -15.88
C ARG A 12 -8.84 -13.26 -16.74
N LYS A 13 -8.26 -13.26 -17.94
CA LYS A 13 -8.21 -14.44 -18.83
C LYS A 13 -7.25 -15.53 -18.34
N ALA A 14 -6.15 -15.16 -17.68
CA ALA A 14 -5.21 -16.14 -17.12
C ALA A 14 -5.80 -16.92 -15.93
N VAL A 15 -6.70 -16.28 -15.16
CA VAL A 15 -7.38 -16.91 -14.02
C VAL A 15 -8.47 -17.90 -14.46
N SER A 16 -9.14 -17.67 -15.60
CA SER A 16 -10.18 -18.60 -16.09
C SER A 16 -9.61 -19.82 -16.82
N SER A 17 -8.41 -19.74 -17.41
CA SER A 17 -7.81 -20.82 -18.20
C SER A 17 -7.15 -21.93 -17.38
N ARG A 18 -6.93 -21.73 -16.07
CA ARG A 18 -6.34 -22.74 -15.17
C ARG A 18 -7.34 -23.64 -14.44
N ARG A 19 -8.64 -23.55 -14.77
CA ARG A 19 -9.69 -24.35 -14.13
C ARG A 19 -10.20 -25.53 -14.96
N SER A 20 -9.56 -25.84 -16.09
CA SER A 20 -10.00 -26.86 -17.05
C SER A 20 -8.85 -27.78 -17.45
N SER A 21 -8.31 -28.52 -16.49
CA SER A 21 -7.44 -29.69 -16.74
C SER A 21 -7.22 -30.47 -15.44
N ALA A 22 -8.25 -31.17 -14.97
CA ALA A 22 -8.11 -32.30 -14.07
C ALA A 22 -9.37 -33.17 -14.18
N ASN A 23 -9.15 -34.47 -14.41
CA ASN A 23 -10.06 -35.61 -14.25
C ASN A 23 -10.73 -36.18 -15.51
N ALA A 24 -10.01 -37.11 -16.13
CA ALA A 24 -10.51 -38.37 -16.69
C ALA A 24 -9.61 -39.46 -16.06
N MET A 25 -10.00 -40.66 -15.64
CA MET A 25 -11.24 -41.45 -15.57
C MET A 25 -10.92 -42.57 -14.58
N THR A 26 -11.88 -43.06 -13.80
CA THR A 26 -12.11 -44.51 -13.59
C THR A 26 -13.49 -44.74 -12.94
N ASN A 27 -14.25 -45.52 -13.71
CA ASN A 27 -15.57 -46.14 -13.61
C ASN A 27 -16.21 -46.56 -12.27
N MET A 28 -17.51 -46.88 -12.44
CA MET A 28 -18.45 -47.68 -11.62
C MET A 28 -19.33 -46.86 -10.66
N ASP A 29 -20.65 -46.98 -10.59
CA ASP A 29 -21.66 -47.72 -11.37
C ASP A 29 -23.06 -47.31 -10.82
N VAL A 30 -24.12 -47.59 -11.58
CA VAL A 30 -25.55 -47.76 -11.19
C VAL A 30 -26.40 -46.53 -10.77
N SER A 31 -27.09 -45.97 -11.77
CA SER A 31 -28.55 -45.94 -11.99
C SER A 31 -29.61 -45.93 -10.86
N HIS A 32 -30.69 -45.17 -11.18
CA HIS A 32 -32.14 -45.43 -11.02
C HIS A 32 -32.99 -44.62 -10.02
N SER A 33 -33.86 -43.80 -10.64
CA SER A 33 -35.33 -43.69 -10.41
C SER A 33 -35.83 -42.84 -9.23
N PHE A 34 -36.45 -41.68 -9.51
CA PHE A 34 -37.90 -41.46 -9.70
C PHE A 34 -38.73 -41.66 -8.43
N ILE A 35 -39.39 -40.58 -7.96
CA ILE A 35 -40.82 -40.52 -7.61
C ILE A 35 -41.23 -39.04 -7.49
N SER A 36 -42.32 -38.72 -8.16
CA SER A 36 -43.08 -37.47 -8.21
C SER A 36 -44.15 -37.50 -7.09
N LEU A 37 -44.78 -36.43 -6.58
CA LEU A 37 -45.71 -35.47 -7.19
C LEU A 37 -46.25 -34.56 -6.06
N GLN A 38 -46.55 -33.30 -6.44
CA GLN A 38 -47.68 -32.42 -6.03
C GLN A 38 -47.91 -32.06 -4.54
N HIS A 39 -47.84 -30.78 -4.15
CA HIS A 39 -48.75 -29.62 -4.35
C HIS A 39 -49.73 -29.43 -3.17
N GLN A 40 -49.57 -28.33 -2.42
CA GLN A 40 -50.66 -27.47 -1.90
C GLN A 40 -50.09 -26.23 -1.19
N ASN A 41 -50.63 -25.07 -1.53
CA ASN A 41 -50.47 -23.72 -0.93
C ASN A 41 -51.89 -23.27 -0.50
N PRO A 42 -52.10 -22.09 0.14
CA PRO A 42 -51.57 -21.57 1.40
C PRO A 42 -52.74 -21.19 2.38
N ARG A 43 -52.47 -20.79 3.63
CA ARG A 43 -53.47 -20.13 4.50
C ARG A 43 -52.89 -18.92 5.24
N GLN A 44 -53.66 -17.83 5.15
CA GLN A 44 -53.52 -16.55 5.85
C GLN A 44 -53.71 -16.68 7.37
N THR A 45 -53.05 -15.81 8.13
CA THR A 45 -53.59 -15.28 9.40
C THR A 45 -53.05 -13.86 9.64
N GLN A 46 -53.94 -12.87 9.62
CA GLN A 46 -53.74 -11.56 10.28
C GLN A 46 -53.99 -11.76 11.79
N VAL A 47 -53.42 -10.99 12.73
CA VAL A 47 -53.98 -9.71 13.21
C VAL A 47 -53.12 -9.16 14.39
N LEU A 48 -53.10 -7.81 14.47
CA LEU A 48 -52.88 -6.88 15.60
C LEU A 48 -51.48 -6.32 15.95
N MET A 49 -51.45 -4.98 15.87
CA MET A 49 -50.44 -4.03 16.36
C MET A 49 -50.71 -3.61 17.82
N ILE A 50 -49.71 -2.93 18.38
CA ILE A 50 -49.69 -1.99 19.53
C ILE A 50 -48.97 -2.53 20.78
N ARG A 51 -47.77 -2.00 21.01
CA ARG A 51 -47.39 -1.35 22.28
C ARG A 51 -46.28 -0.33 22.03
N ALA A 52 -46.64 0.94 22.16
CA ALA A 52 -45.73 2.07 22.31
C ALA A 52 -45.25 2.13 23.76
N PHE A 53 -43.97 2.44 24.00
CA PHE A 53 -43.54 3.12 25.22
C PHE A 53 -42.27 3.96 24.99
N ALA A 54 -42.45 5.26 25.24
CA ALA A 54 -41.52 6.24 25.79
C ALA A 54 -40.18 6.52 25.07
N SER A 55 -40.22 7.59 24.28
CA SER A 55 -39.07 8.49 24.06
C SER A 55 -38.58 9.04 25.41
N VAL A 56 -37.40 8.59 25.85
CA VAL A 56 -36.62 9.29 26.87
C VAL A 56 -35.71 10.25 26.13
N ALA A 57 -36.09 11.53 26.16
CA ALA A 57 -35.20 12.62 25.82
C ALA A 57 -33.99 12.57 26.77
N ASN A 58 -32.82 12.19 26.25
CA ASN A 58 -31.57 12.39 26.97
C ASN A 58 -30.61 13.16 26.08
N VAL A 59 -30.54 14.46 26.40
CA VAL A 59 -29.43 15.40 26.22
C VAL A 59 -28.42 15.01 25.15
N SER A 60 -28.53 15.69 24.01
CA SER A 60 -27.51 15.77 22.97
C SER A 60 -26.21 16.36 23.54
N GLN A 61 -25.39 15.53 24.18
CA GLN A 61 -23.96 15.79 24.29
C GLN A 61 -23.39 15.73 22.88
N ARG A 62 -23.21 16.92 22.29
CA ARG A 62 -22.38 17.10 21.10
C ARG A 62 -21.06 16.38 21.36
N PRO A 63 -20.62 15.42 20.52
CA PRO A 63 -19.28 14.91 20.65
C PRO A 63 -18.34 16.09 20.41
N ASN A 64 -17.45 16.35 21.37
CA ASN A 64 -16.42 17.37 21.29
C ASN A 64 -15.59 17.16 20.02
N PHE A 65 -15.96 17.85 18.94
CA PHE A 65 -15.37 17.69 17.60
C PHE A 65 -13.99 18.36 17.47
N CYS A 66 -13.37 18.77 18.58
CA CYS A 66 -12.19 19.63 18.58
C CYS A 66 -10.89 18.96 19.05
N GLU A 67 -10.89 17.72 19.55
CA GLU A 67 -9.73 17.22 20.32
C GLU A 67 -8.82 16.20 19.62
N ASN A 68 -8.97 15.95 18.31
CA ASN A 68 -8.20 14.87 17.64
C ASN A 68 -7.49 15.23 16.33
N LYS A 69 -7.45 16.50 15.90
CA LYS A 69 -6.81 16.86 14.61
C LYS A 69 -5.30 16.59 14.53
N HIS A 70 -4.63 16.32 15.66
CA HIS A 70 -3.17 16.17 15.71
C HIS A 70 -2.68 14.84 16.28
N LYS A 71 -3.56 13.85 16.54
CA LYS A 71 -3.18 12.59 17.23
C LYS A 71 -2.01 11.86 16.56
N PHE A 72 -1.90 11.95 15.24
CA PHE A 72 -0.83 11.33 14.45
C PHE A 72 -0.15 12.32 13.50
N ALA A 73 0.02 13.59 13.91
CA ALA A 73 0.64 14.61 13.07
C ALA A 73 2.05 14.23 12.59
N TRP A 74 2.81 13.45 13.36
CA TRP A 74 4.14 12.96 12.99
C TRP A 74 4.10 11.88 11.88
N ALA A 75 2.95 11.24 11.66
CA ALA A 75 2.73 10.18 10.68
C ALA A 75 2.02 10.69 9.41
N GLU A 76 1.76 11.99 9.33
CA GLU A 76 1.16 12.61 8.15
C GLU A 76 2.13 12.50 6.97
N THR A 77 1.62 12.04 5.83
CA THR A 77 2.46 11.77 4.67
C THR A 77 2.39 12.89 3.64
N ASP A 78 3.55 13.43 3.29
CA ASP A 78 3.68 14.39 2.20
C ASP A 78 3.97 13.69 0.86
N ILE A 79 3.25 14.12 -0.18
CA ILE A 79 3.44 13.66 -1.57
C ILE A 79 4.61 14.43 -2.19
N ALA A 80 5.44 13.81 -3.03
CA ALA A 80 6.54 14.53 -3.68
C ALA A 80 6.02 15.59 -4.69
N PRO A 81 6.62 16.80 -4.71
CA PRO A 81 6.35 17.80 -5.76
C PRO A 81 6.91 17.32 -7.11
N PRO A 82 6.50 17.92 -8.25
CA PRO A 82 7.06 17.56 -9.55
C PRO A 82 8.59 17.78 -9.60
N SER A 83 9.23 17.04 -10.50
CA SER A 83 10.69 17.11 -10.70
C SER A 83 11.14 18.51 -11.17
N PRO A 84 12.41 18.88 -10.91
CA PRO A 84 12.90 20.23 -11.19
C PRO A 84 12.81 20.58 -12.67
N GLY A 85 12.50 21.85 -13.00
CA GLY A 85 12.41 22.32 -14.38
C GLY A 85 11.07 21.99 -15.08
N ARG A 86 10.19 21.18 -14.48
CA ARG A 86 8.77 21.22 -14.83
C ARG A 86 8.16 22.46 -14.19
N GLY A 87 8.09 23.55 -14.95
CA GLY A 87 7.57 24.85 -14.51
C GLY A 87 6.18 24.76 -13.86
N MET A 88 5.72 25.87 -13.26
CA MET A 88 4.55 25.91 -12.36
C MET A 88 3.22 25.44 -12.96
N ILE A 89 3.13 25.23 -14.28
CA ILE A 89 1.94 24.71 -14.96
C ILE A 89 1.79 23.18 -14.75
N GLY A 90 2.87 22.47 -14.42
CA GLY A 90 2.85 21.05 -14.02
C GLY A 90 2.51 20.82 -12.54
N ARG A 91 2.17 21.87 -11.78
CA ARG A 91 1.84 21.80 -10.34
C ARG A 91 0.46 21.18 -10.04
N SER A 92 -0.41 20.99 -11.03
CA SER A 92 -1.82 20.66 -10.78
C SER A 92 -2.10 19.25 -10.28
N SER A 93 -1.20 18.27 -10.46
CA SER A 93 -1.49 16.90 -10.02
C SER A 93 -1.18 16.64 -8.54
N ASN A 94 -0.29 17.44 -7.92
CA ASN A 94 0.23 17.19 -6.56
C ASN A 94 0.17 18.43 -5.64
N VAL A 95 -0.40 19.57 -6.07
CA VAL A 95 -0.57 20.73 -5.18
C VAL A 95 -1.76 20.50 -4.27
N ASP A 96 -1.44 20.32 -2.99
CA ASP A 96 -2.40 20.41 -1.92
C ASP A 96 -2.80 21.88 -1.71
N VAL A 97 -3.88 22.31 -2.36
CA VAL A 97 -4.48 23.65 -2.17
C VAL A 97 -4.94 23.86 -0.71
N THR A 98 -5.04 22.79 0.10
CA THR A 98 -5.56 22.85 1.48
C THR A 98 -4.51 23.04 2.57
N LYS A 99 -3.21 22.87 2.27
CA LYS A 99 -2.11 23.11 3.25
C LYS A 99 -1.63 24.56 3.31
N GLY A 100 -2.14 25.44 2.46
CA GLY A 100 -1.87 26.88 2.58
C GLY A 100 -2.58 27.44 3.82
N GLN A 101 -1.86 28.17 4.68
CA GLN A 101 -2.45 29.00 5.73
C GLN A 101 -3.40 30.02 5.06
N ASN A 102 -4.69 29.67 5.03
CA ASN A 102 -5.89 30.32 4.46
C ASN A 102 -5.81 31.78 3.95
N PRO A 103 -6.61 32.21 2.93
CA PRO A 103 -7.85 31.57 2.45
C PRO A 103 -8.10 31.56 0.93
N ILE A 104 -8.62 30.45 0.38
CA ILE A 104 -9.48 30.49 -0.83
C ILE A 104 -10.89 29.95 -0.51
N GLN A 105 -11.32 30.08 0.75
CA GLN A 105 -12.67 29.71 1.18
C GLN A 105 -13.76 30.44 0.36
N ARG A 106 -13.47 31.66 -0.11
CA ARG A 106 -14.35 32.48 -0.95
C ARG A 106 -14.68 31.86 -2.31
N TRP A 107 -13.85 30.95 -2.81
CA TRP A 107 -14.01 30.34 -4.13
C TRP A 107 -14.33 28.84 -4.05
N TYR A 108 -14.53 28.29 -2.85
CA TYR A 108 -14.86 26.86 -2.66
C TYR A 108 -15.98 26.37 -3.59
N TRP A 109 -17.02 27.20 -3.79
CA TRP A 109 -18.11 26.92 -4.71
C TRP A 109 -17.67 26.84 -6.18
N LEU A 110 -16.69 27.67 -6.60
CA LEU A 110 -16.12 27.66 -7.95
C LEU A 110 -15.22 26.43 -8.17
N TRP A 111 -14.42 26.04 -7.17
CA TRP A 111 -13.60 24.83 -7.24
C TRP A 111 -14.47 23.56 -7.25
N LYS A 112 -15.60 23.59 -6.54
CA LYS A 112 -16.65 22.56 -6.60
C LYS A 112 -17.35 22.53 -7.97
N MET A 113 -17.63 23.69 -8.56
CA MET A 113 -18.24 23.80 -9.91
C MET A 113 -17.29 23.39 -11.03
N LEU A 114 -15.99 23.68 -10.90
CA LEU A 114 -14.96 23.36 -11.90
C LEU A 114 -14.43 21.92 -11.78
N GLY A 115 -14.90 21.15 -10.79
CA GLY A 115 -14.52 19.74 -10.63
C GLY A 115 -13.16 19.50 -9.98
N PHE A 116 -12.44 20.54 -9.55
CA PHE A 116 -11.17 20.40 -8.79
C PHE A 116 -11.36 19.91 -7.34
N LEU A 117 -12.62 19.80 -6.91
CA LEU A 117 -13.03 19.25 -5.63
C LEU A 117 -13.81 17.94 -5.82
N ASN A 118 -13.51 17.20 -6.89
CA ASN A 118 -14.15 15.93 -7.17
C ASN A 118 -13.72 14.88 -6.14
N LYS A 119 -14.64 13.98 -5.79
CA LYS A 119 -14.36 12.80 -4.95
C LYS A 119 -13.15 12.03 -5.48
N ASP A 120 -12.98 12.01 -6.79
CA ASP A 120 -11.86 11.37 -7.48
C ASP A 120 -10.50 12.01 -7.16
N ASP A 121 -10.41 13.34 -7.04
CA ASP A 121 -9.15 14.03 -6.70
C ASP A 121 -8.75 13.76 -5.24
N PHE A 122 -9.74 13.75 -4.33
CA PHE A 122 -9.52 13.38 -2.94
C PHE A 122 -9.02 11.94 -2.82
N LEU A 123 -9.69 11.00 -3.50
CA LEU A 123 -9.30 9.60 -3.52
C LEU A 123 -7.93 9.38 -4.18
N PHE A 124 -7.61 10.12 -5.24
CA PHE A 124 -6.28 10.10 -5.88
C PHE A 124 -5.19 10.53 -4.90
N ARG A 125 -5.40 11.65 -4.19
CA ARG A 125 -4.45 12.18 -3.23
C ARG A 125 -4.26 11.24 -2.05
N ASN A 126 -5.35 10.76 -1.48
CA ASN A 126 -5.33 9.87 -0.33
C ASN A 126 -4.67 8.53 -0.66
N SER A 127 -5.02 7.91 -1.79
CA SER A 127 -4.37 6.67 -2.22
C SER A 127 -2.86 6.86 -2.49
N THR A 128 -2.48 8.03 -3.02
CA THR A 128 -1.07 8.40 -3.19
C THR A 128 -0.37 8.59 -1.84
N ALA A 129 -1.02 9.25 -0.88
CA ALA A 129 -0.48 9.46 0.47
C ALA A 129 -0.31 8.12 1.21
N VAL A 130 -1.27 7.19 1.09
CA VAL A 130 -1.16 5.83 1.64
C VAL A 130 0.07 5.11 1.08
N LEU A 131 0.23 5.08 -0.24
CA LEU A 131 1.39 4.45 -0.87
C LEU A 131 2.71 5.12 -0.44
N GLN A 132 2.73 6.46 -0.44
CA GLN A 132 3.90 7.23 -0.07
C GLN A 132 4.28 6.99 1.40
N SER A 133 3.31 6.71 2.28
CA SER A 133 3.56 6.36 3.68
C SER A 133 4.37 5.06 3.76
N CYS A 134 3.94 4.03 3.02
CA CYS A 134 4.66 2.76 2.90
C CYS A 134 6.07 2.97 2.33
N MET A 135 6.22 3.77 1.26
CA MET A 135 7.53 4.06 0.66
C MET A 135 8.46 4.80 1.62
N ASN A 136 7.94 5.81 2.32
CA ASN A 136 8.72 6.60 3.27
C ASN A 136 9.24 5.76 4.43
N TYR A 137 8.41 4.82 4.91
CA TYR A 137 8.78 3.93 6.01
C TYR A 137 9.78 2.85 5.58
N THR A 138 9.65 2.34 4.35
CA THR A 138 10.54 1.29 3.81
C THR A 138 11.83 1.82 3.18
N ALA A 139 11.96 3.13 3.00
CA ALA A 139 13.17 3.79 2.49
C ALA A 139 14.13 4.25 3.61
N VAL A 140 14.09 3.58 4.76
CA VAL A 140 14.96 3.85 5.91
C VAL A 140 16.15 2.87 5.87
N PRO A 141 17.41 3.33 5.75
CA PRO A 141 18.58 2.46 5.62
C PRO A 141 18.72 1.42 6.72
N GLU A 142 18.35 1.78 7.95
CA GLU A 142 18.36 0.93 9.13
C GLU A 142 17.52 -0.35 8.94
N TYR A 143 16.48 -0.30 8.10
CA TYR A 143 15.66 -1.46 7.77
C TYR A 143 16.45 -2.53 7.00
N TYR A 144 17.30 -2.08 6.06
CA TYR A 144 18.11 -2.96 5.23
C TYR A 144 19.24 -3.60 6.04
N TYR A 145 19.88 -2.81 6.91
CA TYR A 145 20.88 -3.33 7.85
C TYR A 145 20.27 -4.34 8.83
N ALA A 146 19.11 -4.02 9.42
CA ALA A 146 18.45 -4.91 10.37
C ALA A 146 18.05 -6.25 9.72
N LEU A 147 17.54 -6.22 8.49
CA LEU A 147 17.10 -7.42 7.78
C LEU A 147 18.20 -8.11 6.96
N LYS A 148 19.42 -7.56 6.91
CA LYS A 148 20.49 -7.99 5.99
C LYS A 148 20.03 -8.02 4.53
N LEU A 149 19.23 -7.04 4.13
CA LEU A 149 18.76 -6.90 2.76
C LEU A 149 19.78 -6.09 1.93
N PRO A 150 20.08 -6.50 0.69
CA PRO A 150 20.81 -5.63 -0.23
C PRO A 150 19.95 -4.41 -0.58
N ARG A 151 20.55 -3.28 -1.01
CA ARG A 151 19.81 -2.10 -1.47
C ARG A 151 19.33 -2.23 -2.93
N SER A 152 19.15 -3.46 -3.41
CA SER A 152 18.72 -3.77 -4.78
C SER A 152 17.24 -3.43 -5.02
N PHE A 153 16.87 -3.23 -6.29
CA PHE A 153 15.46 -3.05 -6.69
C PHE A 153 14.54 -4.15 -6.13
N ARG A 154 14.98 -5.40 -6.19
CA ARG A 154 14.21 -6.58 -5.74
C ARG A 154 13.94 -6.55 -4.24
N ALA A 155 14.94 -6.20 -3.42
CA ALA A 155 14.79 -6.11 -1.97
C ALA A 155 13.91 -4.91 -1.58
N GLN A 156 14.14 -3.74 -2.18
CA GLN A 156 13.31 -2.55 -1.98
C GLN A 156 11.83 -2.83 -2.33
N GLN A 157 11.58 -3.51 -3.45
CA GLN A 157 10.23 -3.83 -3.90
C GLN A 157 9.52 -4.84 -2.98
N ALA A 158 10.21 -5.88 -2.51
CA ALA A 158 9.60 -6.83 -1.58
C ALA A 158 9.30 -6.21 -0.22
N LEU A 159 10.20 -5.36 0.30
CA LEU A 159 9.97 -4.67 1.56
C LEU A 159 8.78 -3.70 1.45
N LEU A 160 8.70 -2.93 0.35
CA LEU A 160 7.55 -2.08 0.03
C LEU A 160 6.26 -2.91 -0.04
N MET A 161 6.27 -4.02 -0.79
CA MET A 161 5.09 -4.87 -0.97
C MET A 161 4.62 -5.49 0.35
N THR A 162 5.54 -5.87 1.25
CA THR A 162 5.17 -6.34 2.60
C THR A 162 4.35 -5.29 3.36
N HIS A 163 4.74 -4.01 3.31
CA HIS A 163 4.00 -2.94 3.98
C HIS A 163 2.69 -2.58 3.28
N VAL A 164 2.67 -2.60 1.95
CA VAL A 164 1.43 -2.48 1.18
C VAL A 164 0.45 -3.61 1.53
N TRP A 165 0.94 -4.83 1.73
CA TRP A 165 0.11 -5.97 2.15
C TRP A 165 -0.46 -5.78 3.57
N LEU A 166 0.32 -5.23 4.51
CA LEU A 166 -0.18 -4.88 5.85
C LEU A 166 -1.34 -3.87 5.77
N VAL A 167 -1.16 -2.80 4.99
CA VAL A 167 -2.22 -1.78 4.77
C VAL A 167 -3.41 -2.39 4.04
N HIS A 168 -3.19 -3.22 3.02
CA HIS A 168 -4.25 -3.91 2.30
C HIS A 168 -5.14 -4.72 3.27
N ARG A 169 -4.53 -5.51 4.15
CA ARG A 169 -5.29 -6.29 5.14
C ARG A 169 -6.09 -5.41 6.09
N ARG A 170 -5.54 -4.26 6.48
CA ARG A 170 -6.26 -3.27 7.30
C ARG A 170 -7.44 -2.66 6.54
N LEU A 171 -7.25 -2.26 5.28
CA LEU A 171 -8.30 -1.67 4.43
C LEU A 171 -9.42 -2.67 4.13
N ALA A 172 -9.12 -3.96 4.04
CA ALA A 172 -10.12 -5.00 3.81
C ALA A 172 -11.21 -5.08 4.90
N LEU A 173 -10.96 -4.50 6.09
CA LEU A 173 -11.94 -4.40 7.18
C LEU A 173 -12.98 -3.29 6.97
N GLU A 174 -12.74 -2.35 6.04
CA GLU A 174 -13.54 -1.13 5.84
C GLU A 174 -14.58 -1.26 4.71
N GLY A 175 -14.92 -2.49 4.31
CA GLY A 175 -15.95 -2.76 3.31
C GLY A 175 -15.64 -2.13 1.93
N GLU A 176 -16.64 -1.52 1.31
CA GLU A 176 -16.53 -1.02 -0.07
C GLU A 176 -15.59 0.20 -0.19
N GLU A 177 -15.53 1.06 0.83
CA GLU A 177 -14.61 2.22 0.82
C GLU A 177 -13.15 1.74 0.90
N GLY A 178 -12.87 0.77 1.78
CA GLY A 178 -11.55 0.15 1.88
C GLY A 178 -11.12 -0.55 0.58
N LYS A 179 -12.03 -1.26 -0.07
CA LYS A 179 -11.80 -1.89 -1.37
C LYS A 179 -11.49 -0.86 -2.46
N MET A 180 -12.24 0.23 -2.53
CA MET A 180 -11.98 1.32 -3.48
C MET A 180 -10.60 1.95 -3.24
N MET A 181 -10.26 2.23 -1.98
CA MET A 181 -8.94 2.76 -1.62
C MET A 181 -7.81 1.80 -2.00
N GLN A 182 -8.01 0.50 -1.76
CA GLN A 182 -7.05 -0.53 -2.13
C GLN A 182 -6.82 -0.57 -3.66
N GLU A 183 -7.88 -0.57 -4.47
CA GLU A 183 -7.77 -0.59 -5.94
C GLU A 183 -6.95 0.61 -6.44
N LEU A 184 -7.23 1.80 -5.90
CA LEU A 184 -6.50 3.01 -6.25
C LEU A 184 -5.05 2.99 -5.76
N MET A 185 -4.80 2.52 -4.54
CA MET A 185 -3.44 2.37 -4.00
C MET A 185 -2.62 1.40 -4.86
N PHE A 186 -3.19 0.29 -5.32
CA PHE A 186 -2.50 -0.62 -6.23
C PHE A 186 -2.22 0.00 -7.59
N ASP A 187 -3.15 0.79 -8.15
CA ASP A 187 -2.90 1.52 -9.39
C ASP A 187 -1.69 2.45 -9.22
N ARG A 188 -1.63 3.21 -8.11
CA ARG A 188 -0.48 4.07 -7.78
C ARG A 188 0.80 3.25 -7.58
N LEU A 189 0.74 2.10 -6.90
CA LEU A 189 1.90 1.22 -6.68
C LEU A 189 2.50 0.77 -8.00
N TRP A 190 1.66 0.37 -8.97
CA TRP A 190 2.15 -0.14 -10.25
C TRP A 190 2.64 0.99 -11.17
N GLU A 191 2.03 2.17 -11.12
CA GLU A 191 2.55 3.37 -11.78
C GLU A 191 3.95 3.75 -11.23
N GLU A 192 4.12 3.71 -9.91
CA GLU A 192 5.41 3.91 -9.25
C GLU A 192 6.40 2.81 -9.63
N THR A 193 5.98 1.54 -9.64
CA THR A 193 6.83 0.40 -10.01
C THR A 193 7.34 0.53 -11.45
N ILE A 194 6.53 1.02 -12.38
CA ILE A 194 6.96 1.32 -13.77
C ILE A 194 8.11 2.33 -13.75
N VAL A 195 7.97 3.42 -12.99
CA VAL A 195 9.00 4.45 -12.86
C VAL A 195 10.29 3.88 -12.24
N ARG A 196 10.16 3.01 -11.23
CA ARG A 196 11.30 2.32 -10.61
C ARG A 196 11.99 1.33 -11.56
N ILE A 197 11.25 0.67 -12.46
CA ILE A 197 11.83 -0.19 -13.51
C ILE A 197 12.62 0.68 -14.52
N ARG A 198 12.09 1.84 -14.92
CA ARG A 198 12.81 2.78 -15.79
C ARG A 198 14.12 3.26 -15.16
N HIS A 199 14.12 3.45 -13.84
CA HIS A 199 15.31 3.82 -13.09
C HIS A 199 16.44 2.78 -13.20
N GLN A 200 16.12 1.52 -13.50
CA GLN A 200 17.11 0.47 -13.76
C GLN A 200 17.74 0.56 -15.17
N ASN A 201 17.48 1.63 -15.94
CA ASN A 201 17.97 1.83 -17.31
C ASN A 201 17.60 0.71 -18.29
N ILE A 202 16.44 0.07 -18.08
CA ILE A 202 15.91 -0.98 -18.94
C ILE A 202 15.16 -0.34 -20.12
N SER A 203 15.18 -0.98 -21.30
CA SER A 203 14.46 -0.54 -22.49
C SER A 203 12.96 -0.35 -22.24
N GLU A 204 12.39 0.77 -22.70
CA GLU A 204 10.94 1.06 -22.59
C GLU A 204 10.07 -0.04 -23.21
N LEU A 205 10.57 -0.76 -24.21
CA LEU A 205 9.84 -1.86 -24.86
C LEU A 205 9.63 -3.06 -23.94
N THR A 206 10.50 -3.27 -22.95
CA THR A 206 10.42 -4.41 -22.02
C THR A 206 9.86 -4.04 -20.66
N VAL A 207 9.60 -2.75 -20.37
CA VAL A 207 9.05 -2.27 -19.08
C VAL A 207 7.77 -3.01 -18.70
N SER A 208 6.82 -3.17 -19.65
CA SER A 208 5.57 -3.89 -19.40
C SER A 208 5.77 -5.36 -19.06
N LYS A 209 6.78 -6.02 -19.67
CA LYS A 209 7.13 -7.41 -19.37
C LYS A 209 7.70 -7.53 -17.96
N HIS A 210 8.62 -6.64 -17.58
CA HIS A 210 9.20 -6.63 -16.25
C HIS A 210 8.17 -6.28 -15.17
N LEU A 211 7.25 -5.35 -15.45
CA LEU A 211 6.16 -5.04 -14.54
C LEU A 211 5.31 -6.29 -14.26
N ALA A 212 4.95 -7.06 -15.28
CA ALA A 212 4.17 -8.29 -15.09
C ALA A 212 4.92 -9.32 -14.22
N GLN A 213 6.24 -9.45 -14.41
CA GLN A 213 7.08 -10.32 -13.56
C GLN A 213 7.11 -9.85 -12.11
N VAL A 214 7.29 -8.54 -11.88
CA VAL A 214 7.30 -7.94 -10.55
C VAL A 214 5.95 -8.12 -9.86
N GLN A 215 4.84 -7.89 -10.57
CA GLN A 215 3.48 -8.11 -10.07
C GLN A 215 3.28 -9.57 -9.65
N GLN A 216 3.71 -10.53 -10.47
CA GLN A 216 3.59 -11.95 -10.16
C GLN A 216 4.34 -12.32 -8.88
N MET A 217 5.58 -11.85 -8.71
CA MET A 217 6.36 -12.07 -7.48
C MET A 217 5.69 -11.44 -6.26
N CYS A 218 5.22 -10.20 -6.40
CA CYS A 218 4.54 -9.47 -5.32
C CYS A 218 3.26 -10.17 -4.85
N PHE A 219 2.42 -10.63 -5.78
CA PHE A 219 1.18 -11.35 -5.44
C PHE A 219 1.46 -12.75 -4.88
N SER A 220 2.52 -13.43 -5.36
CA SER A 220 2.96 -14.70 -4.76
C SER A 220 3.34 -14.51 -3.29
N ALA A 221 4.12 -13.46 -2.98
CA ALA A 221 4.49 -13.11 -1.62
C ALA A 221 3.26 -12.86 -0.73
N CYS A 222 2.29 -12.07 -1.21
CA CYS A 222 1.05 -11.80 -0.47
C CYS A 222 0.27 -13.08 -0.14
N MET A 223 0.12 -14.00 -1.10
CA MET A 223 -0.54 -15.28 -0.88
C MET A 223 0.20 -16.15 0.14
N ALA A 224 1.53 -16.14 0.10
CA ALA A 224 2.36 -16.86 1.07
C ALA A 224 2.23 -16.28 2.48
N TYR A 225 2.19 -14.95 2.62
CA TYR A 225 1.95 -14.30 3.91
C TYR A 225 0.56 -14.60 4.46
N ASP A 226 -0.49 -14.60 3.62
CA ASP A 226 -1.84 -14.97 4.03
C ASP A 226 -1.94 -16.44 4.46
N LYS A 227 -1.25 -17.33 3.75
CA LYS A 227 -1.12 -18.74 4.14
C LYS A 227 -0.37 -18.87 5.46
N GLY A 228 0.72 -18.12 5.64
CA GLY A 228 1.53 -18.08 6.85
C GLY A 228 0.71 -17.65 8.07
N LEU A 229 -0.08 -16.59 7.96
CA LEU A 229 -0.92 -16.13 9.05
C LEU A 229 -1.99 -17.15 9.48
N LYS A 230 -2.50 -17.95 8.55
CA LYS A 230 -3.50 -18.99 8.84
C LYS A 230 -2.89 -20.27 9.42
N ASN A 231 -1.73 -20.67 8.92
CA ASN A 231 -1.15 -21.99 9.18
C ASN A 231 -0.06 -21.99 10.26
N GLY A 232 0.24 -20.84 10.86
CA GLY A 232 1.09 -20.72 12.04
C GLY A 232 2.44 -20.03 11.81
N PRO A 233 3.19 -19.75 12.90
CA PRO A 233 4.37 -18.89 12.88
C PRO A 233 5.49 -19.42 11.97
N ASN A 234 5.70 -20.74 11.92
CA ASN A 234 6.74 -21.35 11.09
C ASN A 234 6.45 -21.16 9.58
N VAL A 235 5.18 -21.23 9.18
CA VAL A 235 4.81 -21.03 7.76
C VAL A 235 4.98 -19.57 7.36
N LEU A 236 4.65 -18.63 8.26
CA LEU A 236 4.89 -17.20 8.02
C LEU A 236 6.39 -16.88 7.98
N GLN A 237 7.18 -17.48 8.86
CA GLN A 237 8.65 -17.38 8.85
C GLN A 237 9.21 -17.85 7.50
N SER A 238 8.83 -19.03 7.01
CA SER A 238 9.28 -19.52 5.71
C SER A 238 8.87 -18.59 4.57
N ALA A 239 7.64 -18.08 4.57
CA ALA A 239 7.17 -17.13 3.57
C ALA A 239 7.99 -15.82 3.56
N VAL A 240 8.37 -15.32 4.74
CA VAL A 240 9.22 -14.13 4.86
C VAL A 240 10.66 -14.44 4.41
N ALA A 241 11.21 -15.58 4.77
CA ALA A 241 12.55 -16.00 4.37
C ALA A 241 12.66 -16.13 2.84
N GLU A 242 11.68 -16.76 2.19
CA GLU A 242 11.63 -16.97 0.74
C GLU A 242 11.36 -15.66 -0.01
N HIS A 243 10.28 -14.95 0.32
CA HIS A 243 9.81 -13.84 -0.52
C HIS A 243 10.38 -12.48 -0.14
N LEU A 244 10.63 -12.20 1.14
CA LEU A 244 11.20 -10.92 1.56
C LEU A 244 12.73 -10.97 1.55
N LEU A 245 13.32 -11.94 2.24
CA LEU A 245 14.76 -11.99 2.47
C LEU A 245 15.55 -12.70 1.36
N GLU A 246 14.89 -13.59 0.58
CA GLU A 246 15.56 -14.49 -0.37
C GLU A 246 16.70 -15.27 0.30
N ASN A 247 16.48 -15.70 1.55
CA ASN A 247 17.49 -16.32 2.39
C ASN A 247 16.87 -17.32 3.36
N GLU A 248 16.98 -18.61 3.01
CA GLU A 248 16.48 -19.74 3.81
C GLU A 248 17.56 -20.38 4.71
N THR A 249 18.73 -19.74 4.86
CA THR A 249 19.75 -20.20 5.81
C THR A 249 19.22 -20.12 7.25
N PRO A 250 19.82 -20.83 8.23
CA PRO A 250 19.39 -20.76 9.62
C PRO A 250 19.36 -19.33 10.18
N GLU A 251 20.30 -18.48 9.76
CA GLU A 251 20.32 -17.06 10.14
C GLU A 251 19.21 -16.27 9.44
N GLY A 252 18.96 -16.53 8.15
CA GLY A 252 17.86 -15.94 7.39
C GLY A 252 16.50 -16.28 8.02
N LEU A 253 16.29 -17.53 8.41
CA LEU A 253 15.10 -17.99 9.14
C LEU A 253 14.95 -17.30 10.50
N ARG A 254 16.05 -17.08 11.23
CA ARG A 254 16.02 -16.35 12.52
C ARG A 254 15.56 -14.90 12.32
N ILE A 255 16.10 -14.20 11.33
CA ILE A 255 15.69 -12.83 10.98
C ILE A 255 14.23 -12.82 10.48
N ALA A 256 13.85 -13.78 9.65
CA ALA A 256 12.49 -13.93 9.14
C ALA A 256 11.47 -14.15 10.27
N SER A 257 11.83 -14.88 11.33
CA SER A 257 10.97 -15.07 12.50
C SER A 257 10.69 -13.75 13.22
N ILE A 258 11.73 -12.94 13.43
CA ILE A 258 11.60 -11.61 14.05
C ILE A 258 10.71 -10.71 13.18
N MET A 259 10.94 -10.69 11.87
CA MET A 259 10.15 -9.89 10.94
C MET A 259 8.70 -10.39 10.84
N ALA A 260 8.46 -11.70 10.86
CA ALA A 260 7.11 -12.29 10.88
C ALA A 260 6.33 -11.89 12.14
N GLU A 261 6.97 -11.89 13.31
CA GLU A 261 6.35 -11.41 14.55
C GLU A 261 6.11 -9.90 14.51
N HIS A 262 7.06 -9.13 13.95
CA HIS A 262 6.86 -7.70 13.71
C HIS A 262 5.67 -7.43 12.79
N MET A 263 5.53 -8.15 11.67
CA MET A 263 4.36 -8.03 10.76
C MET A 263 3.04 -8.31 11.48
N LYS A 264 3.00 -9.31 12.36
CA LYS A 264 1.81 -9.60 13.19
C LYS A 264 1.53 -8.48 14.20
N HIS A 265 2.57 -7.90 14.80
CA HIS A 265 2.45 -6.77 15.69
C HIS A 265 1.92 -5.53 14.95
N GLU A 266 2.45 -5.24 13.77
CA GLU A 266 1.99 -4.14 12.92
C GLU A 266 0.51 -4.30 12.54
N LEU A 267 0.07 -5.50 12.14
CA LEU A 267 -1.36 -5.74 11.87
C LEU A 267 -2.24 -5.40 13.07
N LYS A 268 -1.86 -5.87 14.27
CA LYS A 268 -2.60 -5.57 15.51
C LYS A 268 -2.59 -4.08 15.86
N ASN A 269 -1.54 -3.36 15.51
CA ASN A 269 -1.45 -1.92 15.75
C ASN A 269 -2.32 -1.16 14.75
N LEU A 270 -2.25 -1.51 13.46
CA LEU A 270 -3.06 -0.92 12.39
C LEU A 270 -4.56 -1.13 12.64
N GLU A 271 -4.97 -2.31 13.14
CA GLU A 271 -6.37 -2.60 13.51
C GLU A 271 -6.92 -1.64 14.58
N LYS A 272 -6.06 -1.10 15.45
CA LYS A 272 -6.46 -0.12 16.48
C LYS A 272 -6.55 1.31 15.94
N VAL A 273 -5.99 1.59 14.77
CA VAL A 273 -6.04 2.90 14.15
C VAL A 273 -7.40 3.09 13.49
N ASP A 274 -8.03 4.24 13.78
CA ASP A 274 -9.28 4.65 13.14
C ASP A 274 -9.09 4.70 11.62
N ALA A 275 -10.05 4.12 10.90
CA ALA A 275 -10.06 4.00 9.45
C ALA A 275 -9.75 5.32 8.75
N LYS A 276 -10.26 6.44 9.27
CA LYS A 276 -10.06 7.76 8.67
C LYS A 276 -8.59 8.10 8.46
N TYR A 277 -7.72 7.78 9.42
CA TYR A 277 -6.30 8.12 9.32
C TYR A 277 -5.61 7.26 8.26
N ILE A 278 -5.93 5.97 8.22
CA ILE A 278 -5.42 5.06 7.19
C ILE A 278 -5.90 5.51 5.81
N MET A 279 -7.18 5.87 5.68
CA MET A 279 -7.79 6.35 4.43
C MET A 279 -7.24 7.71 3.99
N GLU A 280 -6.63 8.50 4.88
CA GLU A 280 -5.95 9.77 4.57
C GLU A 280 -4.44 9.58 4.30
N GLY A 281 -3.90 8.37 4.46
CA GLY A 281 -2.46 8.10 4.33
C GLY A 281 -1.63 8.51 5.56
N THR A 282 -2.28 8.74 6.70
CA THR A 282 -1.64 8.98 7.99
C THR A 282 -1.52 7.65 8.72
N ILE A 283 -0.40 6.95 8.51
CA ILE A 283 -0.18 5.60 9.03
C ILE A 283 0.89 5.65 10.12
N PRO A 284 0.51 5.47 11.41
CA PRO A 284 1.46 5.51 12.51
C PRO A 284 2.22 4.19 12.61
N TRP A 285 3.18 3.98 11.70
CA TRP A 285 4.08 2.83 11.70
C TRP A 285 4.83 2.70 13.03
N SER A 286 5.03 1.47 13.51
CA SER A 286 5.84 1.27 14.71
C SER A 286 7.33 1.45 14.42
N SER A 287 8.18 1.24 15.44
CA SER A 287 9.63 1.20 15.23
C SER A 287 10.06 -0.04 14.45
N ILE A 288 11.12 0.13 13.64
CA ILE A 288 11.78 -0.93 12.86
C ILE A 288 12.10 -2.14 13.76
N PRO A 289 11.96 -3.38 13.24
CA PRO A 289 12.29 -4.59 13.99
C PRO A 289 13.75 -4.56 14.45
N LYS A 290 13.97 -4.66 15.76
CA LYS A 290 15.32 -4.77 16.34
C LYS A 290 15.83 -6.20 16.15
N THR A 291 16.54 -6.44 15.07
CA THR A 291 17.32 -7.66 14.94
C THR A 291 18.62 -7.45 15.73
N HIS A 292 19.04 -8.43 16.53
CA HIS A 292 20.31 -8.34 17.29
C HIS A 292 21.57 -8.42 16.40
N VAL A 293 21.43 -8.10 15.10
CA VAL A 293 22.51 -8.07 14.13
C VAL A 293 23.28 -6.77 14.34
N LYS A 294 24.54 -6.86 14.80
CA LYS A 294 25.44 -5.71 14.83
C LYS A 294 25.76 -5.31 13.38
N ALA A 295 25.72 -4.00 13.09
CA ALA A 295 26.04 -3.43 11.77
C ALA A 295 27.42 -3.85 11.23
N SER A 296 28.30 -4.41 12.07
CA SER A 296 29.64 -4.89 11.74
C SER A 296 29.71 -6.19 10.92
N HIS A 297 28.60 -6.86 10.62
CA HIS A 297 28.58 -8.18 9.94
C HIS A 297 27.76 -8.21 8.64
N VAL A 298 27.36 -7.05 8.12
CA VAL A 298 26.94 -6.97 6.72
C VAL A 298 28.23 -6.95 5.91
N PRO A 299 28.47 -7.90 4.99
CA PRO A 299 29.58 -7.79 4.07
C PRO A 299 29.51 -6.42 3.40
N LYS A 300 30.62 -5.69 3.37
CA LYS A 300 30.78 -4.58 2.43
C LYS A 300 30.88 -5.20 1.04
N ASP A 301 29.79 -5.75 0.53
CA ASP A 301 29.75 -6.28 -0.82
C ASP A 301 29.71 -5.06 -1.74
N ASP A 302 30.84 -4.87 -2.43
CA ASP A 302 31.22 -3.75 -3.30
C ASP A 302 31.29 -2.37 -2.64
N ASP A 303 32.39 -1.66 -2.88
CA ASP A 303 32.56 -0.22 -2.65
C ASP A 303 31.48 0.66 -3.37
N ASN A 304 30.52 0.05 -4.08
CA ASN A 304 29.39 0.69 -4.76
C ASN A 304 28.08 0.71 -3.96
N ASP A 305 27.85 -0.15 -2.96
CA ASP A 305 26.52 -0.22 -2.31
C ASP A 305 26.26 1.02 -1.43
N ASP A 306 27.31 1.60 -0.82
CA ASP A 306 27.20 2.81 0.01
C ASP A 306 26.64 4.05 -0.72
N ASP A 307 26.73 4.08 -2.05
CA ASP A 307 26.20 5.15 -2.89
C ASP A 307 24.75 4.93 -3.37
N VAL A 308 24.18 3.73 -3.17
CA VAL A 308 22.81 3.44 -3.61
C VAL A 308 21.82 4.18 -2.70
N VAL A 309 21.20 5.22 -3.26
CA VAL A 309 20.14 6.00 -2.62
C VAL A 309 18.82 5.25 -2.74
N LEU A 310 18.18 4.95 -1.60
CA LEU A 310 16.86 4.33 -1.59
C LEU A 310 15.81 5.32 -2.12
N ILE A 311 14.81 4.83 -2.84
CA ILE A 311 13.74 5.67 -3.37
C ILE A 311 12.76 6.03 -2.25
N GLY A 312 12.75 7.30 -1.85
CA GLY A 312 12.03 7.79 -0.68
C GLY A 312 12.93 8.03 0.54
N GLN A 313 14.25 7.84 0.45
CA GLN A 313 15.18 8.04 1.55
C GLN A 313 15.20 9.50 2.00
N ARG A 314 15.23 9.70 3.32
CA ARG A 314 15.33 11.03 3.93
C ARG A 314 16.79 11.42 4.17
N PHE A 315 17.12 12.66 3.83
CA PHE A 315 18.41 13.31 4.06
C PHE A 315 18.16 14.66 4.75
N GLY A 316 18.19 14.69 6.08
CA GLY A 316 17.81 15.89 6.84
C GLY A 316 16.38 16.32 6.52
N ASN A 317 16.21 17.52 5.96
CA ASN A 317 14.93 18.07 5.52
C ASN A 317 14.57 17.73 4.05
N TRP A 318 15.34 16.86 3.41
CA TRP A 318 15.14 16.45 2.02
C TRP A 318 14.74 14.98 1.89
N ARG A 319 14.12 14.63 0.78
CA ARG A 319 13.76 13.25 0.44
C ARG A 319 14.01 12.97 -1.04
N SER A 320 14.48 11.76 -1.35
CA SER A 320 14.62 11.30 -2.74
C SER A 320 13.26 10.88 -3.34
N ALA A 321 13.11 11.06 -4.65
CA ALA A 321 11.97 10.61 -5.42
C ALA A 321 12.38 10.40 -6.90
N LEU A 322 11.52 9.73 -7.67
CA LEU A 322 11.74 9.51 -9.10
C LEU A 322 10.78 10.35 -9.94
N ASP A 323 11.29 10.92 -11.02
CA ASP A 323 10.44 11.54 -12.04
C ASP A 323 9.77 10.47 -12.91
N ASN A 324 8.84 10.87 -13.79
CA ASN A 324 8.14 9.91 -14.65
C ASN A 324 9.04 9.13 -15.64
N ARG A 325 10.29 9.58 -15.84
CA ARG A 325 11.32 8.94 -16.68
C ARG A 325 12.20 7.99 -15.86
N GLY A 326 12.01 7.90 -14.54
CA GLY A 326 12.89 7.14 -13.65
C GLY A 326 14.17 7.87 -13.27
N LYS A 327 14.26 9.19 -13.47
CA LYS A 327 15.40 9.99 -13.03
C LYS A 327 15.21 10.40 -11.56
N LEU A 328 16.26 10.16 -10.76
CA LEU A 328 16.29 10.54 -9.36
C LEU A 328 16.34 12.07 -9.20
N TYR A 329 15.54 12.60 -8.28
CA TYR A 329 15.60 13.98 -7.80
C TYR A 329 15.34 14.02 -6.29
N TYR A 330 15.62 15.17 -5.69
CA TYR A 330 15.45 15.41 -4.27
C TYR A 330 14.47 16.55 -4.06
N TRP A 331 13.67 16.49 -3.02
CA TRP A 331 12.74 17.56 -2.67
C TRP A 331 12.76 17.85 -1.18
N ASN A 332 12.56 19.12 -0.83
CA ASN A 332 12.59 19.60 0.54
C ASN A 332 11.19 19.48 1.17
N LEU A 333 11.12 18.91 2.38
CA LEU A 333 9.88 18.63 3.09
C LEU A 333 9.16 19.92 3.49
N THR A 334 9.90 20.96 3.90
CA THR A 334 9.35 22.25 4.32
C THR A 334 9.04 23.18 3.14
N SER A 335 10.05 23.43 2.30
CA SER A 335 9.95 24.45 1.24
C SER A 335 9.31 23.94 -0.06
N ARG A 336 9.16 22.61 -0.19
CA ARG A 336 8.52 21.94 -1.34
C ARG A 336 9.25 22.18 -2.68
N TYR A 337 10.48 22.69 -2.65
CA TYR A 337 11.35 22.80 -3.82
C TYR A 337 11.98 21.45 -4.15
N SER A 338 12.21 21.22 -5.44
CA SER A 338 12.92 20.05 -5.95
C SER A 338 14.23 20.44 -6.62
N VAL A 339 15.25 19.60 -6.49
CA VAL A 339 16.58 19.72 -7.11
C VAL A 339 17.03 18.37 -7.68
N TRP A 340 17.90 18.39 -8.70
CA TRP A 340 18.42 17.15 -9.30
C TRP A 340 19.57 16.55 -8.48
N ASP A 341 20.43 17.40 -7.94
CA ASP A 341 21.62 16.97 -7.22
C ASP A 341 21.33 16.68 -5.75
N ARG A 342 22.05 15.71 -5.18
CA ARG A 342 21.90 15.35 -3.77
C ARG A 342 22.29 16.54 -2.88
N PRO A 343 21.42 16.98 -1.95
CA PRO A 343 21.75 18.05 -1.01
C PRO A 343 22.85 17.58 -0.04
N THR A 344 23.87 18.42 0.17
CA THR A 344 25.02 18.16 1.06
C THR A 344 25.28 19.36 1.98
N GLY A 345 25.89 19.09 3.14
CA GLY A 345 26.29 20.12 4.10
C GLY A 345 25.12 20.97 4.64
N ASP A 346 25.32 22.29 4.68
CA ASP A 346 24.37 23.28 5.23
C ASP A 346 22.98 23.26 4.56
N LYS A 347 22.87 22.67 3.37
CA LYS A 347 21.60 22.55 2.64
C LYS A 347 20.67 21.51 3.24
N LEU A 348 21.13 20.66 4.17
CA LEU A 348 20.31 19.60 4.78
C LEU A 348 19.32 20.10 5.85
N CYS A 349 19.53 21.34 6.36
CA CYS A 349 18.72 21.96 7.40
C CYS A 349 17.37 22.49 6.90
#